data_AF-A0A326GIY3-F1
#
_entry.id   AF-A0A326GIY3-F1
#
_cell.length_a   1.000
_cell.length_b   1.000
_cell.length_c   1.000
_cell.angle_alpha   90.00
_cell.angle_beta   90.00
_cell.angle_gamma   90.00
#
_symmetry.space_group_name_H-M   'P 1'
#
loop_
_entity.id
_entity.type
_entity.pdbx_description
1 polymer ?
#
loop_
_entity_poly.entity_id
_entity_poly.type
_entity_poly.pdbx_seq_one_letter_code
_entity_poly.pdbx_strand_id
1 'polypeptide(L)'
;MQRTVFEGRPNMKSQICDSGEEPENPKTALEARLAELDAFSRENAVRQRALAEPVHKTVVATPTSMHHKITLGAVMVAAGFQAADADALAGLLGSSVSRLQDGLADRNPSQTDKTAGQALADLLDVNVQEFEAKGLYAAWDRRFQLYAEDRAEWLKRDREFRLEGAWRSAEMTAGQRWLVRVTCRVLRMPMPGHLLRGQAADWLEAHGANLNYGDFL
;
A
#
# COMPACT_ATOMS: atom_id res chain seq x y z
N MET A 1 -99.99 24.03 29.25
CA MET A 1 -98.91 24.79 28.58
C MET A 1 -97.62 24.00 28.80
N GLN A 2 -96.98 23.51 27.72
CA GLN A 2 -95.58 23.02 27.57
C GLN A 2 -95.11 21.89 28.55
N ARG A 3 -94.83 20.62 28.18
CA ARG A 3 -93.93 19.99 27.18
C ARG A 3 -92.51 20.55 27.13
N THR A 4 -91.55 19.77 27.67
CA THR A 4 -90.22 19.38 27.12
C THR A 4 -89.45 18.61 28.19
N VAL A 5 -88.51 17.67 27.97
CA VAL A 5 -88.13 16.68 26.94
C VAL A 5 -86.87 16.03 27.53
N PHE A 6 -86.73 14.71 27.36
CA PHE A 6 -85.50 13.93 27.60
C PHE A 6 -84.28 14.58 26.93
N GLU A 7 -83.09 14.50 27.53
CA GLU A 7 -81.88 14.11 26.80
C GLU A 7 -80.70 13.84 27.74
N GLY A 8 -80.21 12.59 27.66
CA GLY A 8 -79.00 12.13 28.33
C GLY A 8 -77.78 12.83 27.75
N ARG A 9 -76.85 13.22 28.62
CA ARG A 9 -75.58 13.79 28.18
C ARG A 9 -74.67 12.71 27.61
N PRO A 10 -73.93 13.01 26.53
CA PRO A 10 -73.20 12.01 25.77
C PRO A 10 -71.90 11.61 26.46
N ASN A 11 -71.60 10.32 26.32
CA ASN A 11 -70.31 9.70 26.57
C ASN A 11 -69.24 10.38 25.70
N MET A 12 -68.36 11.17 26.32
CA MET A 12 -67.24 11.83 25.66
C MET A 12 -66.16 10.78 25.36
N LYS A 13 -66.30 10.11 24.21
CA LYS A 13 -65.20 9.39 23.58
C LYS A 13 -64.12 10.41 23.24
N SER A 14 -63.07 10.47 24.06
CA SER A 14 -61.82 11.16 23.73
C SER A 14 -61.14 10.38 22.61
N GLN A 15 -61.40 10.80 21.37
CA GLN A 15 -60.65 10.41 20.20
C GLN A 15 -59.61 11.50 19.90
N ILE A 16 -58.36 11.07 19.69
CA ILE A 16 -57.27 11.76 18.97
C ILE A 16 -56.54 12.82 19.86
N CYS A 17 -55.26 12.68 20.22
CA CYS A 17 -54.12 12.43 19.33
C CYS A 17 -53.28 11.20 19.75
N ASP A 18 -53.40 10.13 18.98
CA ASP A 18 -52.32 9.15 18.80
C ASP A 18 -51.44 9.71 17.68
N SER A 19 -50.52 10.62 18.01
CA SER A 19 -49.44 10.99 17.09
C SER A 19 -48.40 9.87 17.19
N GLY A 20 -48.65 8.79 16.45
CA GLY A 20 -47.73 7.67 16.26
C GLY A 20 -46.51 8.06 15.42
N GLU A 21 -45.80 9.12 15.80
CA GLU A 21 -44.39 9.22 15.49
C GLU A 21 -43.67 8.38 16.55
N GLU A 22 -43.51 7.09 16.23
CA GLU A 22 -42.49 6.28 16.91
C GLU A 22 -41.19 7.09 16.87
N PRO A 23 -40.51 7.31 18.01
CA PRO A 23 -39.24 8.01 18.00
C PRO A 23 -38.30 7.21 17.10
N GLU A 24 -37.86 7.81 15.98
CA GLU A 24 -36.86 7.23 15.09
C GLU A 24 -35.75 6.66 15.97
N ASN A 25 -35.64 5.33 15.96
CA ASN A 25 -34.73 4.65 16.85
C ASN A 25 -33.32 5.19 16.53
N PRO A 26 -32.64 5.86 17.48
CA PRO A 26 -31.39 6.56 17.19
C PRO A 26 -30.31 5.60 16.69
N LYS A 27 -30.44 4.29 16.97
CA LYS A 27 -29.63 3.22 16.38
C LYS A 27 -29.82 3.08 14.88
N THR A 28 -31.06 3.06 14.39
CA THR A 28 -31.34 2.95 12.94
C THR A 28 -30.92 4.20 12.17
N ALA A 29 -31.01 5.39 12.77
CA ALA A 29 -30.51 6.62 12.17
C ALA A 29 -28.97 6.64 12.06
N LEU A 30 -28.27 6.14 13.10
CA LEU A 30 -26.82 5.99 13.09
C LEU A 30 -26.35 4.95 12.06
N GLU A 31 -27.02 3.79 11.99
CA GLU A 31 -26.73 2.74 11.02
C GLU A 31 -26.93 3.22 9.57
N ALA A 32 -28.00 3.99 9.31
CA ALA A 32 -28.22 4.61 8.00
C ALA A 32 -27.11 5.63 7.65
N ARG A 33 -26.66 6.42 8.63
CA ARG A 33 -25.57 7.39 8.46
C ARG A 33 -24.22 6.71 8.18
N LEU A 34 -23.95 5.59 8.83
CA LEU A 34 -22.76 4.76 8.59
C LEU A 34 -22.80 4.14 7.18
N ALA A 35 -23.96 3.63 6.75
CA ALA A 35 -24.13 3.10 5.40
C ALA A 35 -23.93 4.17 4.30
N GLU A 36 -24.38 5.41 4.56
CA GLU A 36 -24.17 6.58 3.68
C GLU A 36 -22.67 6.94 3.59
N LEU A 37 -21.96 6.96 4.72
CA LEU A 37 -20.50 7.18 4.77
C LEU A 37 -19.71 6.07 4.04
N ASP A 38 -20.13 4.82 4.19
CA ASP A 38 -19.54 3.67 3.48
C ASP A 38 -19.79 3.75 1.96
N ALA A 39 -20.97 4.18 1.54
CA ALA A 39 -21.29 4.40 0.13
C ALA A 39 -20.43 5.53 -0.46
N PHE A 40 -20.31 6.64 0.26
CA PHE A 40 -19.48 7.78 -0.16
C PHE A 40 -17.99 7.41 -0.24
N SER A 41 -17.48 6.63 0.73
CA SER A 41 -16.09 6.16 0.74
C SER A 41 -15.81 5.22 -0.44
N ARG A 42 -16.74 4.32 -0.78
CA ARG A 42 -16.65 3.46 -1.97
C ARG A 42 -16.63 4.25 -3.27
N GLU A 43 -17.50 5.24 -3.40
CA GLU A 43 -17.55 6.08 -4.61
C GLU A 43 -16.26 6.89 -4.80
N ASN A 44 -15.70 7.42 -3.70
CA ASN A 44 -14.41 8.09 -3.74
C ASN A 44 -13.25 7.14 -4.06
N ALA A 45 -13.26 5.90 -3.56
CA ALA A 45 -12.26 4.90 -3.93
C ALA A 45 -12.32 4.59 -5.43
N VAL A 46 -13.51 4.42 -6.01
CA VAL A 46 -13.69 4.22 -7.46
C VAL A 46 -13.17 5.43 -8.24
N ARG A 47 -13.48 6.65 -7.81
CA ARG A 47 -12.96 7.89 -8.45
C ARG A 47 -11.45 8.00 -8.33
N GLN A 48 -10.87 7.71 -7.17
CA GLN A 48 -9.42 7.72 -6.98
C GLN A 48 -8.72 6.68 -7.86
N ARG A 49 -9.28 5.47 -7.99
CA ARG A 49 -8.79 4.44 -8.91
C ARG A 49 -8.90 4.86 -10.38
N ALA A 50 -9.95 5.58 -10.76
CA ALA A 50 -10.09 6.12 -12.12
C ALA A 50 -9.10 7.27 -12.40
N LEU A 51 -8.72 8.03 -11.37
CA LEU A 51 -7.78 9.15 -11.46
C LEU A 51 -6.31 8.74 -11.26
N ALA A 52 -6.04 7.52 -10.78
CA ALA A 52 -4.71 6.95 -10.65
C ALA A 52 -4.13 6.58 -12.03
N GLU A 53 -3.94 7.57 -12.91
CA GLU A 53 -2.85 7.50 -13.89
C GLU A 53 -1.51 7.37 -13.13
N PRO A 54 -0.48 6.70 -13.68
CA PRO A 54 0.75 6.44 -12.97
C PRO A 54 1.53 7.74 -12.72
N VAL A 55 1.20 8.42 -11.63
CA VAL A 55 1.97 9.52 -11.07
C VAL A 55 3.32 8.95 -10.65
N HIS A 56 4.38 9.55 -11.18
CA HIS A 56 5.74 9.06 -11.12
C HIS A 56 6.15 8.54 -9.73
N LYS A 57 6.55 7.25 -9.69
CA LYS A 57 7.24 6.63 -8.55
C LYS A 57 8.49 7.44 -8.21
N THR A 58 8.53 8.02 -7.02
CA THR A 58 9.68 8.73 -6.44
C THR A 58 10.86 7.80 -6.15
N VAL A 59 10.61 6.49 -6.05
CA VAL A 59 11.67 5.48 -6.08
C VAL A 59 11.81 5.01 -7.53
N VAL A 60 12.94 5.35 -8.17
CA VAL A 60 13.27 4.86 -9.51
C VAL A 60 13.42 3.34 -9.43
N ALA A 61 12.30 2.62 -9.63
CA ALA A 61 12.31 1.20 -9.85
C ALA A 61 13.17 0.93 -11.10
N THR A 62 14.20 0.10 -10.97
CA THR A 62 14.95 -0.37 -12.14
C THR A 62 13.96 -0.95 -13.16
N PRO A 63 14.03 -0.61 -14.45
CA PRO A 63 13.07 -1.08 -15.47
C PRO A 63 12.90 -2.60 -15.52
N THR A 64 13.97 -3.36 -15.23
CA THR A 64 13.93 -4.82 -15.08
C THR A 64 13.13 -5.31 -13.87
N SER A 65 13.02 -4.51 -12.81
CA SER A 65 12.17 -4.81 -11.65
C SER A 65 10.69 -4.54 -11.92
N MET A 66 10.34 -3.71 -12.91
CA MET A 66 8.94 -3.50 -13.30
C MET A 66 8.35 -4.72 -13.99
N HIS A 67 9.12 -5.45 -14.81
CA HIS A 67 8.61 -6.67 -15.46
C HIS A 67 8.14 -7.75 -14.48
N HIS A 68 8.71 -7.83 -13.27
CA HIS A 68 8.26 -8.74 -12.21
C HIS A 68 7.15 -8.16 -11.31
N LYS A 69 6.90 -6.84 -11.36
CA LYS A 69 5.78 -6.18 -10.67
C LYS A 69 4.48 -6.16 -11.49
N ILE A 70 4.56 -6.47 -12.80
CA ILE A 70 3.40 -6.42 -13.72
C ILE A 70 2.42 -7.58 -13.52
N THR A 71 2.81 -8.70 -12.89
CA THR A 71 1.93 -9.86 -12.75
C THR A 71 1.26 -9.90 -11.38
N LEU A 72 0.26 -9.03 -11.18
CA LEU A 72 -0.90 -9.50 -10.41
C LEU A 72 -1.45 -10.71 -11.16
N GLY A 73 -1.59 -11.84 -10.47
CA GLY A 73 -2.20 -13.03 -11.07
C GLY A 73 -3.61 -12.70 -11.58
N ALA A 74 -4.07 -13.38 -12.62
CA ALA A 74 -5.40 -13.14 -13.22
C ALA A 74 -6.54 -13.13 -12.19
N VAL A 75 -6.39 -13.91 -11.10
CA VAL A 75 -7.34 -13.97 -9.98
C VAL A 75 -7.43 -12.64 -9.23
N MET A 76 -6.33 -11.92 -9.04
CA MET A 76 -6.34 -10.62 -8.37
C MET A 76 -6.91 -9.54 -9.27
N VAL A 77 -6.64 -9.59 -10.58
CA VAL A 77 -7.29 -8.69 -11.55
C VAL A 77 -8.81 -8.91 -11.56
N ALA A 78 -9.27 -10.17 -11.52
CA ALA A 78 -10.69 -10.50 -11.42
C ALA A 78 -11.35 -10.01 -10.12
N ALA A 79 -10.55 -9.82 -9.06
CA ALA A 79 -11.00 -9.24 -7.79
C ALA A 79 -10.99 -7.70 -7.78
N GLY A 80 -10.55 -7.05 -8.86
CA GLY A 80 -10.57 -5.59 -9.02
C GLY A 80 -9.24 -4.87 -8.80
N PHE A 81 -8.13 -5.60 -8.63
CA PHE A 81 -6.80 -5.00 -8.47
C PHE A 81 -6.20 -4.54 -9.81
N GLN A 82 -5.47 -3.44 -9.77
CA GLN A 82 -4.67 -2.90 -10.88
C GLN A 82 -3.17 -3.13 -10.64
N ALA A 83 -2.36 -3.11 -11.71
CA ALA A 83 -0.91 -3.28 -11.59
C ALA A 83 -0.24 -2.30 -10.61
N ALA A 84 -0.81 -1.10 -10.42
CA ALA A 84 -0.34 -0.12 -9.44
C ALA A 84 -0.48 -0.61 -7.98
N ASP A 85 -1.47 -1.46 -7.68
CA ASP A 85 -1.76 -1.95 -6.33
C ASP A 85 -0.79 -3.03 -5.86
N ALA A 86 0.12 -3.51 -6.72
CA ALA A 86 0.99 -4.64 -6.41
C ALA A 86 1.85 -4.41 -5.16
N ASP A 87 2.39 -3.19 -4.98
CA ASP A 87 3.20 -2.85 -3.80
C ASP A 87 2.30 -2.71 -2.55
N ALA A 88 1.11 -2.13 -2.67
CA ALA A 88 0.16 -2.04 -1.56
C ALA A 88 -0.36 -3.43 -1.13
N LEU A 89 -0.68 -4.31 -2.07
CA LEU A 89 -1.05 -5.69 -1.78
C LEU A 89 0.09 -6.44 -1.08
N ALA A 90 1.34 -6.25 -1.51
CA ALA A 90 2.49 -6.84 -0.84
C ALA A 90 2.63 -6.35 0.61
N GLY A 91 2.36 -5.07 0.89
CA GLY A 91 2.38 -4.53 2.25
C GLY A 91 1.21 -5.02 3.12
N LEU A 92 0.02 -5.19 2.54
CA LEU A 92 -1.13 -5.80 3.21
C LEU A 92 -0.83 -7.25 3.59
N LEU A 93 -0.33 -8.05 2.65
CA LEU A 93 0.00 -9.46 2.89
C LEU A 93 1.22 -9.65 3.80
N GLY A 94 2.10 -8.64 3.90
CA GLY A 94 3.19 -8.60 4.87
C GLY A 94 2.77 -8.15 6.28
N SER A 95 1.52 -7.76 6.49
CA SER A 95 1.02 -7.34 7.81
C SER A 95 0.72 -8.54 8.71
N SER A 96 0.69 -8.31 10.03
CA SER A 96 0.30 -9.33 11.00
C SER A 96 -1.14 -9.81 10.78
N VAL A 97 -1.39 -11.10 11.04
CA VAL A 97 -2.73 -11.70 10.92
C VAL A 97 -3.79 -10.96 11.74
N SER A 98 -3.46 -10.50 12.96
CA SER A 98 -4.37 -9.71 13.80
C SER A 98 -4.85 -8.44 13.11
N ARG A 99 -3.93 -7.65 12.55
CA ARG A 99 -4.26 -6.43 11.80
C ARG A 99 -5.17 -6.69 10.59
N LEU A 100 -5.00 -7.83 9.93
CA LEU A 100 -5.88 -8.24 8.83
C LEU A 100 -7.27 -8.63 9.36
N GLN A 101 -7.33 -9.32 10.50
CA GLN A 101 -8.60 -9.66 11.16
C GLN A 101 -9.35 -8.41 11.61
N ASP A 102 -8.67 -7.46 12.26
CA ASP A 102 -9.27 -6.20 12.72
C ASP A 102 -9.83 -5.40 11.54
N GLY A 103 -9.05 -5.26 10.47
CA GLY A 103 -9.48 -4.54 9.27
C GLY A 103 -10.67 -5.19 8.53
N LEU A 104 -10.83 -6.51 8.65
CA LEU A 104 -11.99 -7.23 8.11
C LEU A 104 -13.19 -7.18 9.08
N ALA A 105 -12.95 -7.24 10.39
CA ALA A 105 -13.98 -7.24 11.42
C ALA A 105 -14.67 -5.88 11.55
N ASP A 106 -13.92 -4.78 11.43
CA ASP A 106 -14.43 -3.41 11.51
C ASP A 106 -15.43 -3.04 10.39
N ARG A 107 -15.63 -3.93 9.40
CA ARG A 107 -16.43 -3.64 8.20
C ARG A 107 -17.74 -4.41 8.06
N ASN A 108 -18.27 -5.05 9.12
CA ASN A 108 -19.49 -5.86 9.01
C ASN A 108 -20.75 -5.10 9.48
N PRO A 109 -21.72 -4.87 8.56
CA PRO A 109 -22.44 -5.95 7.86
C PRO A 109 -22.39 -5.93 6.31
N SER A 110 -21.71 -4.96 5.67
CA SER A 110 -21.77 -4.78 4.20
C SER A 110 -20.86 -5.73 3.39
N GLN A 111 -20.18 -6.67 4.05
CA GLN A 111 -19.23 -7.61 3.44
C GLN A 111 -19.80 -9.03 3.18
N THR A 112 -21.00 -9.34 3.65
CA THR A 112 -21.56 -10.71 3.61
C THR A 112 -21.62 -11.31 2.19
N ASP A 113 -21.78 -10.47 1.16
CA ASP A 113 -21.84 -10.89 -0.25
C ASP A 113 -20.52 -10.74 -1.02
N LYS A 114 -19.43 -10.35 -0.34
CA LYS A 114 -18.13 -10.09 -1.00
C LYS A 114 -17.24 -11.32 -0.98
N THR A 115 -16.56 -11.55 -2.10
CA THR A 115 -15.46 -12.51 -2.16
C THR A 115 -14.27 -12.04 -1.32
N ALA A 116 -13.42 -12.97 -0.88
CA ALA A 116 -12.20 -12.63 -0.15
C ALA A 116 -11.31 -11.62 -0.91
N GLY A 117 -11.23 -11.73 -2.23
CA GLY A 117 -10.49 -10.79 -3.07
C GLY A 117 -11.06 -9.37 -3.02
N GLN A 118 -12.39 -9.23 -3.08
CA GLN A 118 -13.05 -7.92 -2.97
C GLN A 118 -12.89 -7.32 -1.58
N ALA A 119 -12.96 -8.13 -0.52
CA ALA A 119 -12.73 -7.68 0.85
C ALA A 119 -11.29 -7.16 1.06
N LEU A 120 -10.30 -7.80 0.44
CA LEU A 120 -8.91 -7.33 0.45
C LEU A 120 -8.74 -6.03 -0.35
N ALA A 121 -9.41 -5.90 -1.50
CA ALA A 121 -9.36 -4.69 -2.31
C ALA A 121 -9.94 -3.48 -1.55
N ASP A 122 -11.07 -3.67 -0.86
CA ASP A 122 -11.68 -2.63 -0.02
C ASP A 122 -10.78 -2.23 1.16
N LEU A 123 -10.10 -3.21 1.77
CA LEU A 123 -9.16 -2.96 2.87
C LEU A 123 -7.97 -2.13 2.40
N LEU A 124 -7.48 -2.41 1.19
CA LEU A 124 -6.39 -1.68 0.56
C LEU A 124 -6.80 -0.23 0.24
N ASP A 125 -7.98 0.01 -0.32
CA ASP A 125 -8.43 1.36 -0.74
C ASP A 125 -8.39 2.40 0.38
N VAL A 126 -8.67 2.00 1.62
CA VAL A 126 -8.71 2.94 2.75
C VAL A 126 -7.31 3.33 3.21
N ASN A 127 -6.31 2.46 3.05
CA ASN A 127 -4.96 2.66 3.57
C ASN A 127 -3.88 2.44 2.51
N VAL A 128 -4.18 2.75 1.24
CA VAL A 128 -3.33 2.41 0.09
C VAL A 128 -1.90 2.91 0.26
N GLN A 129 -1.71 4.15 0.70
CA GLN A 129 -0.39 4.75 0.91
C GLN A 129 0.41 4.05 2.02
N GLU A 130 -0.25 3.69 3.12
CA GLU A 130 0.41 2.99 4.23
C GLU A 130 0.88 1.61 3.78
N PHE A 131 0.00 0.87 3.11
CA PHE A 131 0.33 -0.46 2.62
C PHE A 131 1.37 -0.42 1.49
N GLU A 132 1.31 0.57 0.60
CA GLU A 132 2.34 0.75 -0.43
C GLU A 132 3.71 1.01 0.20
N ALA A 133 3.80 1.91 1.18
CA ALA A 133 5.05 2.19 1.91
C ALA A 133 5.60 0.92 2.59
N LYS A 134 4.74 0.13 3.23
CA LYS A 134 5.11 -1.16 3.84
C LYS A 134 5.61 -2.17 2.81
N GLY A 135 4.93 -2.29 1.67
CA GLY A 135 5.34 -3.20 0.60
C GLY A 135 6.67 -2.83 -0.02
N LEU A 136 6.89 -1.53 -0.25
CA LEU A 136 8.18 -1.00 -0.70
C LEU A 136 9.29 -1.27 0.33
N TYR A 137 9.03 -1.03 1.61
CA TYR A 137 9.98 -1.32 2.68
C TYR A 137 10.31 -2.81 2.77
N ALA A 138 9.31 -3.70 2.73
CA ALA A 138 9.54 -5.14 2.78
C ALA A 138 10.34 -5.65 1.56
N ALA A 139 10.09 -5.08 0.38
CA ALA A 139 10.86 -5.38 -0.82
C ALA A 139 12.31 -4.86 -0.72
N TRP A 140 12.50 -3.70 -0.13
CA TRP A 140 13.81 -3.14 0.18
C TRP A 140 14.58 -4.02 1.17
N ASP A 141 13.97 -4.38 2.30
CA ASP A 141 14.61 -5.17 3.36
C ASP A 141 15.07 -6.53 2.81
N ARG A 142 14.22 -7.25 2.06
CA ARG A 142 14.64 -8.52 1.42
C ARG A 142 15.88 -8.36 0.52
N ARG A 143 15.95 -7.27 -0.26
CA ARG A 143 17.11 -7.02 -1.13
C ARG A 143 18.33 -6.60 -0.31
N PHE A 144 18.12 -5.87 0.78
CA PHE A 144 19.17 -5.48 1.70
C PHE A 144 19.79 -6.69 2.39
N GLN A 145 18.98 -7.65 2.86
CA GLN A 145 19.48 -8.88 3.47
C GLN A 145 20.36 -9.67 2.48
N LEU A 146 19.89 -9.89 1.25
CA LEU A 146 20.70 -10.55 0.21
C LEU A 146 22.01 -9.80 -0.06
N TYR A 147 21.95 -8.47 -0.16
CA TYR A 147 23.16 -7.66 -0.30
C TYR A 147 24.11 -7.80 0.90
N ALA A 148 23.57 -7.82 2.13
CA ALA A 148 24.36 -7.97 3.35
C ALA A 148 25.03 -9.35 3.42
N GLU A 149 24.33 -10.40 2.99
CA GLU A 149 24.87 -11.77 2.86
C GLU A 149 26.00 -11.82 1.83
N ASP A 150 25.78 -11.30 0.62
CA ASP A 150 26.80 -11.22 -0.44
C ASP A 150 28.03 -10.43 0.04
N ARG A 151 27.80 -9.30 0.72
CA ARG A 151 28.88 -8.48 1.30
C ARG A 151 29.63 -9.24 2.38
N ALA A 152 28.93 -9.97 3.25
CA ALA A 152 29.56 -10.77 4.29
C ALA A 152 30.39 -11.91 3.69
N GLU A 153 29.90 -12.58 2.64
CA GLU A 153 30.68 -13.57 1.89
C GLU A 153 31.93 -12.95 1.27
N TRP A 154 31.79 -11.79 0.61
CA TRP A 154 32.90 -11.07 0.04
C TRP A 154 33.97 -10.74 1.09
N LEU A 155 33.57 -10.22 2.25
CA LEU A 155 34.50 -9.83 3.32
C LEU A 155 35.23 -11.02 3.97
N LYS A 156 34.64 -12.23 3.93
CA LYS A 156 35.29 -13.47 4.38
C LYS A 156 36.41 -13.93 3.45
N ARG A 157 36.47 -13.43 2.21
CA ARG A 157 37.58 -13.76 1.29
C ARG A 157 38.89 -13.22 1.81
N ASP A 158 39.96 -13.93 1.44
CA ASP A 158 41.32 -13.61 1.82
C ASP A 158 41.67 -12.15 1.51
N ARG A 159 42.42 -11.52 2.42
CA ARG A 159 42.76 -10.11 2.33
C ARG A 159 43.64 -9.81 1.10
N GLU A 160 44.57 -10.69 0.77
CA GLU A 160 45.40 -10.59 -0.44
C GLU A 160 44.52 -10.65 -1.68
N PHE A 161 43.57 -11.60 -1.72
CA PHE A 161 42.61 -11.67 -2.82
C PHE A 161 41.78 -10.38 -2.97
N ARG A 162 41.32 -9.78 -1.86
CA ARG A 162 40.50 -8.56 -1.91
C ARG A 162 41.29 -7.30 -2.28
N LEU A 163 42.52 -7.16 -1.80
CA LEU A 163 43.32 -5.93 -1.96
C LEU A 163 44.28 -5.99 -3.14
N GLU A 164 44.70 -7.18 -3.55
CA GLU A 164 45.80 -7.39 -4.51
C GLU A 164 45.46 -8.43 -5.59
N GLY A 165 44.30 -9.09 -5.49
CA GLY A 165 43.90 -10.12 -6.45
C GLY A 165 43.85 -9.62 -7.90
N ALA A 166 44.20 -10.50 -8.84
CA ALA A 166 44.28 -10.21 -10.28
C ALA A 166 42.97 -9.64 -10.89
N TRP A 167 41.83 -9.90 -10.25
CA TRP A 167 40.54 -9.32 -10.65
C TRP A 167 40.55 -7.79 -10.60
N ARG A 168 41.38 -7.17 -9.76
CA ARG A 168 41.46 -5.71 -9.61
C ARG A 168 41.95 -5.02 -10.88
N SER A 169 42.80 -5.69 -11.65
CA SER A 169 43.35 -5.18 -12.91
C SER A 169 42.48 -5.48 -14.13
N ALA A 170 41.40 -6.25 -13.96
CA ALA A 170 40.48 -6.55 -15.05
C ALA A 170 39.65 -5.31 -15.42
N GLU A 171 39.02 -5.34 -16.60
CA GLU A 171 38.07 -4.31 -16.98
C GLU A 171 36.87 -4.28 -16.03
N MET A 172 36.39 -3.07 -15.79
CA MET A 172 35.17 -2.81 -15.05
C MET A 172 34.00 -3.62 -15.64
N THR A 173 33.15 -4.20 -14.79
CA THR A 173 31.96 -4.90 -15.28
C THR A 173 30.91 -3.92 -15.81
N ALA A 174 29.97 -4.39 -16.63
CA ALA A 174 28.85 -3.55 -17.08
C ALA A 174 28.02 -3.00 -15.90
N GLY A 175 27.86 -3.80 -14.84
CA GLY A 175 27.18 -3.40 -13.61
C GLY A 175 27.92 -2.27 -12.88
N GLN A 176 29.24 -2.40 -12.69
CA GLN A 176 30.04 -1.33 -12.09
C GLN A 176 30.01 -0.05 -12.94
N ARG A 177 30.13 -0.13 -14.27
CA ARG A 177 30.01 1.03 -15.17
C ARG A 177 28.68 1.75 -15.00
N TRP A 178 27.61 0.98 -14.92
CA TRP A 178 26.28 1.52 -14.69
C TRP A 178 26.17 2.18 -13.31
N LEU A 179 26.67 1.52 -12.25
CA LEU A 179 26.59 2.03 -10.89
C LEU A 179 27.40 3.31 -10.70
N VAL A 180 28.60 3.40 -11.28
CA VAL A 180 29.43 4.63 -11.27
C VAL A 180 28.65 5.78 -11.91
N ARG A 181 28.05 5.55 -13.08
CA ARG A 181 27.25 6.56 -13.79
C ARG A 181 26.02 7.01 -13.00
N VAL A 182 25.29 6.08 -12.38
CA VAL A 182 24.13 6.41 -11.54
C VAL A 182 24.57 7.22 -10.33
N THR A 183 25.65 6.80 -9.66
CA THR A 183 26.21 7.49 -8.49
C THR A 183 26.63 8.92 -8.83
N CYS A 184 27.35 9.11 -9.94
CA CYS A 184 27.72 10.46 -10.40
C CYS A 184 26.50 11.32 -10.70
N ARG A 185 25.46 10.75 -11.33
CA ARG A 185 24.21 11.48 -11.63
C ARG A 185 23.48 11.91 -10.36
N VAL A 186 23.33 11.01 -9.38
CA VAL A 186 22.60 11.29 -8.13
C VAL A 186 23.37 12.28 -7.27
N LEU A 187 24.67 12.07 -7.08
CA LEU A 187 25.53 12.94 -6.27
C LEU A 187 25.98 14.21 -7.00
N ARG A 188 25.59 14.37 -8.27
CA ARG A 188 25.96 15.51 -9.15
C ARG A 188 27.47 15.74 -9.23
N MET A 189 28.22 14.65 -9.40
CA MET A 189 29.68 14.66 -9.51
C MET A 189 30.14 14.39 -10.94
N PRO A 190 31.34 14.84 -11.34
CA PRO A 190 31.91 14.49 -12.64
C PRO A 190 32.18 12.98 -12.72
N MET A 191 32.02 12.42 -13.92
CA MET A 191 32.35 11.01 -14.17
C MET A 191 33.85 10.79 -13.95
N PRO A 192 34.27 9.77 -13.18
CA PRO A 192 35.67 9.39 -13.17
C PRO A 192 36.10 8.91 -14.56
N GLY A 193 37.38 9.03 -14.87
CA GLY A 193 37.94 8.53 -16.12
C GLY A 193 37.89 7.01 -16.24
N HIS A 194 38.80 6.44 -17.01
CA HIS A 194 38.90 4.98 -17.09
C HIS A 194 39.32 4.38 -15.75
N LEU A 195 38.44 3.57 -15.15
CA LEU A 195 38.71 2.82 -13.92
C LEU A 195 38.80 1.33 -14.25
N LEU A 196 39.84 0.68 -13.73
CA LEU A 196 39.91 -0.77 -13.66
C LEU A 196 38.92 -1.31 -12.61
N ARG A 197 38.62 -2.60 -12.64
CA ARG A 197 37.59 -3.23 -11.80
C ARG A 197 37.80 -3.01 -10.30
N GLY A 198 39.05 -3.08 -9.83
CA GLY A 198 39.40 -2.81 -8.42
C GLY A 198 39.23 -1.34 -8.06
N GLN A 199 39.74 -0.44 -8.91
CA GLN A 199 39.59 1.00 -8.72
C GLN A 199 38.13 1.45 -8.74
N ALA A 200 37.30 0.83 -9.60
CA ALA A 200 35.87 1.05 -9.63
C ALA A 200 35.20 0.57 -8.33
N ALA A 201 35.59 -0.59 -7.79
CA ALA A 201 35.07 -1.07 -6.51
C ALA A 201 35.39 -0.12 -5.36
N ASP A 202 36.66 0.30 -5.24
CA ASP A 202 37.10 1.23 -4.20
C ASP A 202 36.40 2.60 -4.35
N TRP A 203 36.28 3.11 -5.58
CA TRP A 203 35.59 4.36 -5.87
C TRP A 203 34.11 4.28 -5.48
N LEU A 204 33.43 3.18 -5.80
CA LEU A 204 32.02 2.97 -5.46
C LEU A 204 31.81 2.90 -3.94
N GLU A 205 32.71 2.22 -3.21
CA GLU A 205 32.66 2.14 -1.75
C GLU A 205 32.87 3.52 -1.11
N ALA A 206 33.88 4.27 -1.54
CA ALA A 206 34.21 5.59 -1.01
C ALA A 206 33.09 6.63 -1.20
N HIS A 207 32.26 6.48 -2.23
CA HIS A 207 31.16 7.41 -2.53
C HIS A 207 29.78 6.88 -2.10
N GLY A 208 29.72 5.79 -1.32
CA GLY A 208 28.44 5.24 -0.85
C GLY A 208 27.52 4.83 -2.00
N ALA A 209 28.08 4.34 -3.10
CA ALA A 209 27.36 4.11 -4.37
C ALA A 209 26.20 3.12 -4.29
N ASN A 210 26.06 2.39 -3.18
CA ASN A 210 24.89 1.59 -2.91
C ASN A 210 23.74 2.46 -2.33
N LEU A 211 23.38 3.47 -3.11
CA LEU A 211 22.39 4.50 -2.79
C LEU A 211 21.01 3.91 -2.47
N ASN A 212 20.74 2.68 -2.88
CA ASN A 212 19.51 1.97 -2.54
C ASN A 212 19.42 1.61 -1.07
N TYR A 213 20.51 1.58 -0.30
CA TYR A 213 20.53 1.15 1.11
C TYR A 213 21.18 2.17 2.06
N GLY A 214 21.58 3.34 1.58
CA GLY A 214 22.31 4.33 2.36
C GLY A 214 21.46 5.14 3.37
N ASP A 215 20.18 5.37 3.06
CA ASP A 215 19.33 6.32 3.81
C ASP A 215 18.50 5.67 4.94
N PHE A 216 18.69 4.37 5.22
CA PHE A 216 17.95 3.63 6.27
C PHE A 216 18.84 3.08 7.40
N LEU A 217 20.11 3.51 7.47
CA LEU A 217 21.04 3.21 8.57
C LEU A 217 21.23 4.42 9.49
#